data_AF-A0A1T4YUV4-F1
#
_entry.id   AF-A0A1T4YUV4-F1
#
_cell.length_a   1.000
_cell.length_b   1.000
_cell.length_c   1.000
_cell.angle_alpha   90.00
_cell.angle_beta   90.00
_cell.angle_gamma   90.00
#
_symmetry.space_group_name_H-M   'P 1'
#
loop_
_entity.id
_entity.type
_entity.pdbx_description
1 polymer ?
#
loop_
_entity_poly.entity_id
_entity_poly.type
_entity_poly.pdbx_seq_one_letter_code
_entity_poly.pdbx_strand_id
1 'polypeptide(L)'
;MTATAADVVASAEPPRAVLFDFGGVLTGSVFASFERFSREECGDPDALVRALTDDEEARAALVDHECGRIEDEAFEEAVARALAARGTTVESQGLIARMQRDLHPDHAMTGLVRRLKDEGIAVALVSNSLGRDCYTGHGLDELFDVQAISGREGVRKPSRALYEIACERLGVRPSEAIMIDDLAMNIRAAAALGLGGIVHRDAAETIPALTELLGLAPGTLDADSSVPTT
;
A
#
# COMPACT_ATOMS: atom_id res chain seq x y z
N MET A 1 0.52 -18.28 -12.51
CA MET A 1 -0.92 -18.54 -12.69
C MET A 1 -1.45 -17.35 -13.49
N THR A 2 -2.46 -17.51 -14.34
CA THR A 2 -3.07 -16.34 -14.99
C THR A 2 -3.97 -15.65 -13.98
N ALA A 3 -3.70 -14.38 -13.67
CA ALA A 3 -4.56 -13.53 -12.86
C ALA A 3 -6.02 -13.73 -13.27
N THR A 4 -6.86 -14.17 -12.33
CA THR A 4 -8.28 -14.37 -12.60
C THR A 4 -8.98 -13.02 -12.75
N ALA A 5 -10.00 -12.95 -13.63
CA ALA A 5 -10.79 -11.74 -13.87
C ALA A 5 -11.46 -11.09 -12.63
N ALA A 6 -11.36 -11.72 -11.45
CA ALA A 6 -11.84 -11.17 -10.18
C ALA A 6 -10.92 -10.11 -9.57
N ASP A 7 -9.65 -10.06 -9.97
CA ASP A 7 -8.63 -9.18 -9.39
C ASP A 7 -8.37 -7.92 -10.22
N VAL A 8 -9.05 -7.74 -11.35
CA VAL A 8 -8.89 -6.60 -12.25
C VAL A 8 -10.25 -5.94 -12.52
N VAL A 9 -10.29 -4.61 -12.39
CA VAL A 9 -11.46 -3.77 -12.67
C VAL A 9 -11.05 -2.72 -13.70
N ALA A 10 -11.77 -2.63 -14.81
CA ALA A 10 -11.52 -1.58 -15.80
C ALA A 10 -11.98 -0.21 -15.29
N SER A 11 -11.24 0.84 -15.64
CA SER A 11 -11.68 2.22 -15.43
C SER A 11 -12.84 2.57 -16.36
N ALA A 12 -13.64 3.58 -15.98
CA ALA A 12 -14.78 4.00 -16.80
C ALA A 12 -14.37 4.74 -18.09
N GLU A 13 -13.17 5.32 -18.12
CA GLU A 13 -12.58 6.02 -19.26
C GLU A 13 -11.14 5.54 -19.51
N PRO A 14 -10.55 5.80 -20.69
CA PRO A 14 -9.15 5.46 -20.97
C PRO A 14 -8.21 6.05 -19.91
N PRO A 15 -7.48 5.20 -19.16
CA PRO A 15 -6.72 5.66 -18.01
C PRO A 15 -5.46 6.40 -18.45
N ARG A 16 -5.12 7.45 -17.71
CA ARG A 16 -3.95 8.32 -17.91
C ARG A 16 -3.12 8.52 -16.65
N ALA A 17 -3.55 7.91 -15.55
CA ALA A 17 -2.84 7.92 -14.29
C ALA A 17 -2.94 6.58 -13.55
N VAL A 18 -1.93 6.30 -12.72
CA VAL A 18 -1.88 5.10 -11.86
C VAL A 18 -1.58 5.50 -10.43
N LEU A 19 -2.41 5.02 -9.50
CA LEU A 19 -2.32 5.23 -8.07
C LEU A 19 -1.79 3.93 -7.44
N PHE A 20 -0.75 4.04 -6.62
CA PHE A 20 -0.09 2.91 -5.99
C PHE A 20 -0.28 2.91 -4.48
N ASP A 21 -0.60 1.76 -3.90
CA ASP A 21 -0.29 1.53 -2.49
C ASP A 21 1.23 1.40 -2.25
N PHE A 22 1.64 1.47 -0.99
CA PHE A 22 3.01 1.31 -0.54
C PHE A 22 3.27 -0.09 0.02
N GLY A 23 2.62 -0.41 1.15
CA GLY A 23 2.74 -1.70 1.83
C GLY A 23 2.20 -2.81 0.94
N GLY A 24 2.96 -3.89 0.71
CA GLY A 24 2.49 -5.00 -0.11
C GLY A 24 2.44 -4.75 -1.62
N VAL A 25 2.70 -3.52 -2.11
CA VAL A 25 2.77 -3.20 -3.55
C VAL A 25 4.15 -2.69 -3.94
N LEU A 26 4.67 -1.64 -3.30
CA LEU A 26 6.03 -1.14 -3.50
C LEU A 26 7.04 -1.78 -2.55
N THR A 27 6.55 -2.63 -1.66
CA THR A 27 7.30 -3.39 -0.66
C THR A 27 6.72 -4.80 -0.57
N GLY A 28 7.41 -5.69 0.15
CA GLY A 28 6.86 -6.99 0.52
C GLY A 28 5.54 -6.91 1.30
N SER A 29 4.89 -8.05 1.49
CA SER A 29 3.59 -8.12 2.18
C SER A 29 3.67 -7.65 3.63
N VAL A 30 2.80 -6.69 3.99
CA VAL A 30 2.62 -6.23 5.37
C VAL A 30 2.18 -7.35 6.29
N PHE A 31 1.24 -8.20 5.84
CA PHE A 31 0.80 -9.35 6.62
C PHE A 31 1.91 -10.38 6.85
N ALA A 32 2.79 -10.61 5.88
CA ALA A 32 3.93 -11.51 6.08
C ALA A 32 4.93 -10.94 7.11
N SER A 33 5.16 -9.62 7.09
CA SER A 33 5.99 -8.94 8.11
C SER A 33 5.36 -9.05 9.51
N PHE A 34 4.04 -8.84 9.61
CA PHE A 34 3.29 -9.00 10.86
C PHE A 34 3.31 -10.44 11.37
N GLU A 35 3.17 -11.43 10.49
CA GLU A 35 3.25 -12.84 10.84
C GLU A 35 4.63 -13.19 11.41
N ARG A 36 5.70 -12.72 10.77
CA ARG A 36 7.06 -12.96 11.26
C ARG A 36 7.30 -12.33 12.61
N PHE A 37 6.97 -11.04 12.77
CA PHE A 37 7.03 -10.36 14.06
C PHE A 37 6.28 -11.16 15.14
N SER A 38 5.04 -11.56 14.85
CA SER A 38 4.19 -12.26 15.81
C SER A 38 4.78 -13.64 16.18
N ARG A 39 5.33 -14.36 15.21
CA ARG A 39 6.02 -15.63 15.46
C ARG A 39 7.27 -15.46 16.33
N GLU A 40 8.08 -14.43 16.05
CA GLU A 40 9.36 -14.19 16.71
C GLU A 40 9.23 -13.60 18.11
N GLU A 41 8.39 -12.59 18.29
CA GLU A 41 8.25 -11.86 19.56
C GLU A 41 7.09 -12.36 20.41
N CYS A 42 6.05 -12.95 19.79
CA CYS A 42 4.86 -13.42 20.51
C CYS A 42 4.74 -14.94 20.61
N GLY A 43 5.53 -15.70 19.86
CA GLY A 43 5.43 -17.17 19.79
C GLY A 43 4.18 -17.68 19.07
N ASP A 44 3.44 -16.80 18.41
CA ASP A 44 2.14 -17.08 17.79
C ASP A 44 1.97 -16.22 16.53
N PRO A 45 1.86 -16.81 15.33
CA PRO A 45 1.91 -16.08 14.06
C PRO A 45 0.77 -15.07 13.83
N ASP A 46 -0.38 -15.21 14.51
CA ASP A 46 -1.48 -14.26 14.31
C ASP A 46 -1.70 -13.31 15.51
N ALA A 47 -0.78 -13.30 16.47
CA ALA A 47 -0.93 -12.50 17.69
C ALA A 47 -1.13 -10.99 17.39
N LEU A 48 -0.31 -10.40 16.53
CA LEU A 48 -0.43 -8.99 16.17
C LEU A 48 -1.73 -8.69 15.40
N VAL A 49 -2.07 -9.52 14.42
CA VAL A 49 -3.30 -9.33 13.65
C VAL A 49 -4.52 -9.41 14.58
N ARG A 50 -4.60 -10.43 15.45
CA ARG A 50 -5.68 -10.54 16.44
C ARG A 50 -5.71 -9.35 17.41
N ALA A 51 -4.56 -8.83 17.82
CA ALA A 51 -4.52 -7.63 18.64
C ALA A 51 -5.11 -6.42 17.89
N LEU A 52 -4.74 -6.22 16.62
CA LEU A 52 -5.23 -5.10 15.80
C LEU A 52 -6.70 -5.23 15.36
N THR A 53 -7.25 -6.46 15.31
CA THR A 53 -8.64 -6.70 14.88
C THR A 53 -9.62 -6.83 16.06
N ASP A 54 -9.22 -7.56 17.10
CA ASP A 54 -10.15 -8.00 18.15
C ASP A 54 -10.08 -7.11 19.40
N ASP A 55 -9.04 -6.27 19.52
CA ASP A 55 -8.91 -5.30 20.59
C ASP A 55 -9.44 -3.94 20.17
N GLU A 56 -10.44 -3.41 20.90
CA GLU A 56 -11.03 -2.11 20.57
C GLU A 56 -10.02 -0.97 20.67
N GLU A 57 -9.15 -1.00 21.68
CA GLU A 57 -8.18 0.07 21.93
C GLU A 57 -7.10 0.07 20.85
N ALA A 58 -6.49 -1.08 20.57
CA ALA A 58 -5.47 -1.17 19.52
C ALA A 58 -6.03 -0.88 18.12
N ARG A 59 -7.27 -1.31 17.84
CA ARG A 59 -7.93 -1.02 16.57
C ARG A 59 -8.23 0.47 16.41
N ALA A 60 -8.71 1.14 17.46
CA ALA A 60 -8.92 2.58 17.45
C ALA A 60 -7.60 3.34 17.30
N ALA A 61 -6.56 2.93 18.03
CA ALA A 61 -5.22 3.50 17.94
C ALA A 61 -4.63 3.35 16.54
N LEU A 62 -4.78 2.20 15.87
CA LEU A 62 -4.36 2.01 14.48
C LEU A 62 -5.02 3.05 13.55
N VAL A 63 -6.34 3.22 13.66
CA VAL A 63 -7.09 4.18 12.82
C VAL A 63 -6.67 5.62 13.11
N ASP A 64 -6.46 5.97 14.37
CA ASP A 64 -6.03 7.31 14.78
C ASP A 64 -4.60 7.60 14.33
N HIS A 65 -3.71 6.61 14.43
CA HIS A 65 -2.32 6.71 13.99
C HIS A 65 -2.20 6.85 12.48
N GLU A 66 -2.88 5.99 11.71
CA GLU A 66 -2.91 6.11 10.25
C GLU A 66 -3.51 7.45 9.80
N CYS A 67 -4.37 8.09 10.60
CA CYS A 67 -4.92 9.41 10.32
C CYS A 67 -4.12 10.57 10.95
N GLY A 68 -2.95 10.33 11.53
CA GLY A 68 -2.10 11.36 12.12
C GLY A 68 -2.71 12.05 13.36
N ARG A 69 -3.66 11.40 14.04
CA ARG A 69 -4.31 11.92 15.27
C ARG A 69 -3.55 11.58 16.54
N ILE A 70 -2.70 10.55 16.51
CA ILE A 70 -1.80 10.17 17.59
C ILE A 70 -0.40 9.90 17.04
N GLU A 71 0.60 10.10 17.89
CA GLU A 71 2.00 9.81 17.58
C GLU A 71 2.31 8.31 17.65
N ASP A 72 3.44 7.92 17.06
CA ASP A 72 3.94 6.53 17.03
C ASP A 72 3.91 5.89 18.42
N GLU A 73 4.41 6.58 19.44
CA GLU A 73 4.54 6.07 20.81
C GLU A 73 3.19 5.67 21.41
N ALA A 74 2.14 6.46 21.18
CA ALA A 74 0.81 6.17 21.70
C ALA A 74 0.18 4.93 21.02
N PHE A 75 0.44 4.74 19.73
CA PHE A 75 0.03 3.54 19.01
C PHE A 75 0.80 2.30 19.47
N GLU A 76 2.13 2.41 19.58
CA GLU A 76 3.00 1.34 20.06
C GLU A 76 2.57 0.84 21.44
N GLU A 77 2.29 1.75 22.37
CA GLU A 77 1.79 1.42 23.70
C GLU A 77 0.45 0.70 23.67
N ALA A 78 -0.50 1.13 22.82
CA ALA A 78 -1.81 0.50 22.70
C ALA A 78 -1.70 -0.94 22.18
N VAL A 79 -0.86 -1.18 21.17
CA VAL A 79 -0.61 -2.53 20.65
C VAL A 79 0.09 -3.41 21.69
N ALA A 80 1.10 -2.89 22.40
CA ALA A 80 1.77 -3.62 23.46
C ALA A 80 0.81 -4.01 24.60
N ARG A 81 -0.11 -3.12 25.00
CA ARG A 81 -1.17 -3.42 25.97
C ARG A 81 -2.12 -4.51 25.47
N ALA A 82 -2.54 -4.45 24.21
CA ALA A 82 -3.44 -5.45 23.63
C ALA A 82 -2.79 -6.84 23.55
N LEU A 83 -1.50 -6.91 23.22
CA LEU A 83 -0.71 -8.16 23.27
C LEU A 83 -0.55 -8.68 24.71
N ALA A 84 -0.27 -7.80 25.67
CA ALA A 84 -0.12 -8.16 27.08
C ALA A 84 -1.42 -8.73 27.68
N ALA A 85 -2.57 -8.14 27.34
CA ALA A 85 -3.89 -8.65 27.72
C ALA A 85 -4.17 -10.06 27.17
N ARG A 86 -3.46 -10.48 26.11
CA ARG A 86 -3.53 -11.81 25.48
C ARG A 86 -2.42 -12.75 25.94
N GLY A 87 -1.63 -12.37 26.94
CA GLY A 87 -0.62 -13.21 27.56
C GLY A 87 0.80 -13.01 27.02
N THR A 88 1.02 -12.04 26.13
CA THR A 88 2.33 -11.77 25.55
C THR A 88 2.81 -10.37 25.88
N THR A 89 3.91 -10.26 26.63
CA THR A 89 4.54 -8.96 26.89
C THR A 89 5.61 -8.69 25.83
N VAL A 90 5.50 -7.57 25.13
CA VAL A 90 6.49 -7.06 24.17
C VAL A 90 6.95 -5.66 24.59
N GLU A 91 8.14 -5.26 24.16
CA GLU A 91 8.62 -3.89 24.36
C GLU A 91 7.81 -2.92 23.49
N SER A 92 7.24 -1.88 24.06
CA SER A 92 6.51 -0.88 23.27
C SER A 92 7.44 -0.05 22.40
N GLN A 93 8.59 0.37 22.92
CA GLN A 93 9.45 1.31 22.20
C GLN A 93 9.96 0.69 20.88
N GLY A 94 9.69 1.35 19.76
CA GLY A 94 10.14 0.91 18.43
C GLY A 94 9.40 -0.32 17.91
N LEU A 95 8.24 -0.65 18.48
CA LEU A 95 7.38 -1.74 18.04
C LEU A 95 6.97 -1.60 16.56
N ILE A 96 6.73 -0.36 16.08
CA ILE A 96 6.40 -0.11 14.66
C ILE A 96 7.53 -0.60 13.74
N ALA A 97 8.77 -0.23 14.06
CA ALA A 97 9.93 -0.62 13.26
C ALA A 97 10.12 -2.16 13.26
N ARG A 98 9.83 -2.83 14.39
CA ARG A 98 9.94 -4.29 14.48
C ARG A 98 8.84 -5.01 13.71
N MET A 99 7.59 -4.54 13.75
CA MET A 99 6.50 -5.12 12.95
C MET A 99 6.69 -4.92 11.43
N GLN A 100 7.52 -3.95 11.02
CA GLN A 100 7.81 -3.61 9.62
C GLN A 100 9.19 -4.07 9.12
N ARG A 101 9.98 -4.79 9.94
CA ARG A 101 11.39 -5.07 9.66
C ARG A 101 11.68 -5.81 8.34
N ASP A 102 10.68 -6.54 7.83
CA ASP A 102 10.79 -7.33 6.60
C ASP A 102 10.07 -6.70 5.40
N LEU A 103 9.63 -5.45 5.53
CA LEU A 103 9.12 -4.67 4.40
C LEU A 103 10.28 -4.23 3.52
N HIS A 104 10.76 -5.14 2.68
CA HIS A 104 11.79 -4.87 1.69
C HIS A 104 11.17 -4.25 0.43
N PRO A 105 11.85 -3.30 -0.23
CA PRO A 105 11.37 -2.74 -1.50
C PRO A 105 11.12 -3.80 -2.56
N ASP A 106 10.01 -3.68 -3.30
CA ASP A 106 9.79 -4.43 -4.53
C ASP A 106 10.41 -3.66 -5.71
N HIS A 107 11.56 -4.15 -6.18
CA HIS A 107 12.29 -3.51 -7.28
C HIS A 107 11.56 -3.57 -8.63
N ALA A 108 10.72 -4.58 -8.85
CA ALA A 108 9.95 -4.69 -10.08
C ALA A 108 8.84 -3.62 -10.12
N MET A 109 8.15 -3.44 -8.99
CA MET A 109 7.08 -2.44 -8.84
C MET A 109 7.61 -1.01 -8.76
N THR A 110 8.70 -0.75 -8.06
CA THR A 110 9.36 0.58 -8.12
C THR A 110 9.95 0.88 -9.49
N GLY A 111 10.43 -0.14 -10.22
CA GLY A 111 10.82 -0.03 -11.62
C GLY A 111 9.63 0.31 -12.54
N LEU A 112 8.46 -0.29 -12.29
CA LEU A 112 7.23 -0.01 -13.03
C LEU A 112 6.81 1.46 -12.92
N VAL A 113 6.90 2.06 -11.72
CA VAL A 113 6.59 3.49 -11.51
C VAL A 113 7.43 4.37 -12.44
N ARG A 114 8.73 4.08 -12.59
CA ARG A 114 9.62 4.83 -13.48
C ARG A 114 9.22 4.67 -14.95
N ARG A 115 8.97 3.45 -15.39
CA ARG A 115 8.57 3.17 -16.78
C ARG A 115 7.23 3.81 -17.15
N LEU A 116 6.28 3.89 -16.21
CA LEU A 116 5.03 4.62 -16.42
C LEU A 116 5.28 6.11 -16.68
N LYS A 117 6.21 6.74 -15.94
CA LYS A 117 6.60 8.13 -16.16
C LYS A 117 7.26 8.34 -17.51
N ASP A 118 8.10 7.40 -17.94
CA ASP A 118 8.75 7.44 -19.26
C ASP A 118 7.72 7.37 -20.40
N GLU A 119 6.61 6.64 -20.20
CA GLU A 119 5.44 6.59 -21.11
C GLU A 119 4.50 7.80 -20.95
N GLY A 120 4.84 8.78 -20.11
CA GLY A 120 4.05 9.99 -19.89
C GLY A 120 2.76 9.76 -19.08
N ILE A 121 2.67 8.65 -18.34
CA ILE A 121 1.55 8.33 -17.45
C ILE A 121 1.83 8.90 -16.07
N ALA A 122 0.88 9.66 -15.54
CA ALA A 122 1.02 10.30 -14.24
C ALA A 122 0.90 9.26 -13.11
N VAL A 123 1.71 9.40 -12.05
CA VAL A 123 1.75 8.42 -10.97
C VAL A 123 1.58 9.07 -9.60
N ALA A 124 0.73 8.48 -8.77
CA ALA A 124 0.53 8.91 -7.38
C ALA A 124 0.74 7.78 -6.38
N LEU A 125 1.24 8.13 -5.20
CA LEU A 125 1.22 7.27 -4.02
C LEU A 125 -0.07 7.52 -3.23
N VAL A 126 -0.79 6.47 -2.88
CA VAL A 126 -1.99 6.50 -2.04
C VAL A 126 -1.86 5.44 -0.94
N SER A 127 -1.39 5.87 0.23
CA SER A 127 -0.91 4.96 1.28
C SER A 127 -1.53 5.27 2.64
N ASN A 128 -1.93 4.21 3.36
CA ASN A 128 -2.18 4.31 4.79
C ASN A 128 -0.83 4.21 5.51
N SER A 129 -0.41 5.28 6.21
CA SER A 129 0.89 5.35 6.87
C SER A 129 0.91 4.55 8.17
N LEU A 130 1.95 3.73 8.35
CA LEU A 130 2.24 3.00 9.58
C LEU A 130 3.58 3.52 10.13
N GLY A 131 3.60 4.78 10.58
CA GLY A 131 4.70 5.38 11.32
C GLY A 131 5.43 6.49 10.57
N ARG A 132 6.14 7.34 11.32
CA ARG A 132 6.82 8.53 10.77
C ARG A 132 7.90 8.19 9.74
N ASP A 133 8.60 7.08 9.93
CA ASP A 133 9.75 6.68 9.12
C ASP A 133 9.43 5.64 8.04
N CYS A 134 8.17 5.25 7.86
CA CYS A 134 7.80 4.14 6.96
C CYS A 134 8.16 4.37 5.48
N TYR A 135 8.46 5.61 5.10
CA TYR A 135 8.84 6.00 3.73
C TYR A 135 10.31 6.42 3.61
N THR A 136 11.06 6.48 4.72
CA THR A 136 12.44 6.94 4.74
C THR A 136 13.32 6.03 3.89
N GLY A 137 14.09 6.62 2.97
CA GLY A 137 15.00 5.88 2.08
C GLY A 137 14.36 5.30 0.81
N HIS A 138 13.06 5.50 0.57
CA HIS A 138 12.38 5.00 -0.64
C HIS A 138 12.37 5.98 -1.83
N GLY A 139 12.89 7.20 -1.66
CA GLY A 139 12.98 8.18 -2.76
C GLY A 139 11.63 8.59 -3.34
N LEU A 140 10.58 8.66 -2.51
CA LEU A 140 9.21 8.88 -2.97
C LEU A 140 9.03 10.16 -3.79
N ASP A 141 9.74 11.23 -3.44
CA ASP A 141 9.68 12.52 -4.14
C ASP A 141 10.19 12.44 -5.58
N GLU A 142 11.09 11.49 -5.87
CA GLU A 142 11.59 11.24 -7.23
C GLU A 142 10.64 10.31 -8.00
N LEU A 143 10.05 9.35 -7.29
CA LEU A 143 9.19 8.31 -7.89
C LEU A 143 7.80 8.84 -8.24
N PHE A 144 7.18 9.70 -7.42
CA PHE A 144 5.77 10.05 -7.57
C PHE A 144 5.55 11.53 -7.89
N ASP A 145 4.58 11.80 -8.76
CA ASP A 145 4.15 13.18 -9.07
C ASP A 145 3.29 13.75 -7.94
N VAL A 146 2.55 12.88 -7.25
CA VAL A 146 1.67 13.21 -6.13
C VAL A 146 1.78 12.16 -5.03
N GLN A 147 1.75 12.61 -3.77
CA GLN A 147 1.63 11.76 -2.59
C GLN A 147 0.35 12.11 -1.82
N ALA A 148 -0.53 11.14 -1.62
CA ALA A 148 -1.70 11.20 -0.75
C ALA A 148 -1.50 10.20 0.39
N ILE A 149 -0.92 10.68 1.50
CA ILE A 149 -0.52 9.86 2.65
C ILE A 149 -1.51 10.12 3.78
N SER A 150 -2.14 9.06 4.29
CA SER A 150 -3.26 9.19 5.22
C SER A 150 -2.97 10.02 6.47
N GLY A 151 -1.76 9.88 7.04
CA GLY A 151 -1.35 10.61 8.24
C GLY A 151 -1.20 12.12 7.99
N ARG A 152 -0.91 12.53 6.75
CA ARG A 152 -0.82 13.93 6.35
C ARG A 152 -2.19 14.51 5.98
N GLU A 153 -3.06 13.70 5.40
CA GLU A 153 -4.38 14.12 4.92
C GLU A 153 -5.50 13.98 5.97
N GLY A 154 -5.25 13.27 7.07
CA GLY A 154 -6.25 13.00 8.12
C GLY A 154 -7.33 12.00 7.73
N VAL A 155 -7.24 11.40 6.54
CA VAL A 155 -8.18 10.42 5.98
C VAL A 155 -7.43 9.22 5.43
N ARG A 156 -7.98 8.01 5.58
CA ARG A 156 -7.32 6.76 5.17
C ARG A 156 -8.16 5.96 4.17
N LYS A 157 -7.54 5.12 3.36
CA LYS A 157 -8.24 4.05 2.63
C LYS A 157 -8.96 3.14 3.63
N PRO A 158 -10.17 2.64 3.32
CA PRO A 158 -10.88 2.74 2.03
C PRO A 158 -11.80 3.97 1.89
N SER A 159 -11.58 5.06 2.64
CA SER A 159 -12.33 6.30 2.45
C SER A 159 -12.12 6.86 1.04
N ARG A 160 -13.22 7.26 0.40
CA ARG A 160 -13.23 7.86 -0.93
C ARG A 160 -12.33 9.09 -1.06
N ALA A 161 -12.29 9.90 0.02
CA ALA A 161 -11.59 11.17 0.05
C ALA A 161 -10.10 11.06 -0.30
N LEU A 162 -9.41 9.98 0.11
CA LEU A 162 -7.97 9.88 -0.15
C LEU A 162 -7.66 9.64 -1.63
N TYR A 163 -8.51 8.86 -2.34
CA TYR A 163 -8.38 8.68 -3.79
C TYR A 163 -8.72 9.96 -4.56
N GLU A 164 -9.74 10.69 -4.11
CA GLU A 164 -10.15 11.98 -4.69
C GLU A 164 -9.03 13.02 -4.57
N ILE A 165 -8.39 13.12 -3.39
CA ILE A 165 -7.22 14.01 -3.18
C ILE A 165 -6.09 13.69 -4.16
N ALA A 166 -5.78 12.40 -4.36
CA ALA A 166 -4.75 12.00 -5.31
C ALA A 166 -5.10 12.39 -6.75
N CYS A 167 -6.34 12.11 -7.18
CA CYS A 167 -6.81 12.44 -8.53
C CYS A 167 -6.86 13.96 -8.77
N GLU A 168 -7.35 14.74 -7.80
CA GLU A 168 -7.42 16.19 -7.87
C GLU A 168 -6.02 16.81 -8.05
N ARG A 169 -5.05 16.37 -7.25
CA ARG A 169 -3.66 16.85 -7.33
C ARG A 169 -2.97 16.43 -8.63
N LEU A 170 -3.31 15.27 -9.18
CA LEU A 170 -2.84 14.82 -10.50
C LEU A 170 -3.55 15.55 -11.66
N GLY A 171 -4.67 16.22 -11.40
CA GLY A 171 -5.47 16.87 -12.43
C GLY A 171 -6.24 15.90 -13.32
N VAL A 172 -6.63 14.72 -12.81
CA VAL A 172 -7.39 13.69 -13.53
C VAL A 172 -8.73 13.41 -12.87
N ARG A 173 -9.71 12.90 -13.62
CA ARG A 173 -10.93 12.33 -13.04
C ARG A 173 -10.63 10.96 -12.45
N PRO A 174 -11.34 10.53 -11.39
CA PRO A 174 -11.30 9.14 -10.93
C PRO A 174 -11.53 8.12 -12.05
N SER A 175 -12.41 8.42 -13.01
CA SER A 175 -12.67 7.58 -14.18
C SER A 175 -11.49 7.38 -15.13
N GLU A 176 -10.45 8.22 -15.03
CA GLU A 176 -9.24 8.21 -15.88
C GLU A 176 -8.03 7.62 -15.12
N ALA A 177 -8.24 6.96 -13.98
CA ALA A 177 -7.17 6.47 -13.12
C ALA A 177 -7.34 4.99 -12.74
N ILE A 178 -6.22 4.30 -12.49
CA ILE A 178 -6.19 2.91 -12.00
C ILE A 178 -5.57 2.89 -10.61
N MET A 179 -6.19 2.20 -9.64
CA MET A 179 -5.62 1.92 -8.33
C MET A 179 -4.96 0.53 -8.30
N ILE A 180 -3.74 0.44 -7.76
CA ILE A 180 -3.04 -0.83 -7.48
C ILE A 180 -2.86 -0.96 -5.97
N ASP A 181 -3.45 -2.00 -5.39
CA ASP A 181 -3.50 -2.21 -3.93
C ASP A 181 -3.58 -3.71 -3.65
N ASP A 182 -2.93 -4.21 -2.59
CA ASP A 182 -2.97 -5.64 -2.24
C ASP A 182 -4.29 -6.03 -1.55
N LEU A 183 -5.04 -5.06 -1.03
CA LEU A 183 -6.32 -5.26 -0.36
C LEU A 183 -7.49 -5.05 -1.32
N ALA A 184 -8.21 -6.14 -1.61
CA ALA A 184 -9.41 -6.11 -2.46
C ALA A 184 -10.49 -5.12 -1.97
N MET A 185 -10.55 -4.82 -0.66
CA MET A 185 -11.49 -3.82 -0.15
C MET A 185 -11.16 -2.39 -0.61
N ASN A 186 -9.88 -2.06 -0.76
CA ASN A 186 -9.43 -0.75 -1.24
C ASN A 186 -9.74 -0.63 -2.74
N ILE A 187 -9.52 -1.70 -3.51
CA ILE A 187 -9.90 -1.75 -4.92
C ILE A 187 -11.42 -1.61 -5.12
N ARG A 188 -12.25 -2.27 -4.30
CA ARG A 188 -13.71 -2.10 -4.36
C ARG A 188 -14.14 -0.66 -4.06
N ALA A 189 -13.49 0.01 -3.11
CA ALA A 189 -13.79 1.39 -2.77
C ALA A 189 -13.38 2.35 -3.91
N ALA A 190 -12.21 2.13 -4.52
CA ALA A 190 -11.75 2.87 -5.69
C ALA A 190 -12.68 2.67 -6.90
N ALA A 191 -13.08 1.43 -7.18
CA ALA A 191 -14.02 1.11 -8.26
C ALA A 191 -15.38 1.81 -8.08
N ALA A 192 -15.85 1.97 -6.83
CA ALA A 192 -17.09 2.70 -6.54
C ALA A 192 -17.01 4.22 -6.83
N LEU A 193 -15.82 4.76 -7.10
CA LEU A 193 -15.57 6.12 -7.58
C LEU A 193 -15.34 6.19 -9.10
N GLY A 194 -15.30 5.05 -9.79
CA GLY A 194 -15.03 4.97 -11.23
C GLY A 194 -13.58 4.67 -11.60
N LEU A 195 -12.67 4.53 -10.62
CA LEU A 195 -11.31 4.10 -10.88
C LEU A 195 -11.28 2.66 -11.42
N GLY A 196 -10.34 2.40 -12.31
CA GLY A 196 -9.87 1.05 -12.55
C GLY A 196 -9.14 0.52 -11.31
N GLY A 197 -8.92 -0.79 -11.25
CA GLY A 197 -8.37 -1.43 -10.07
C GLY A 197 -7.61 -2.71 -10.39
N ILE A 198 -6.48 -2.92 -9.73
CA ILE A 198 -5.77 -4.20 -9.74
C ILE A 198 -5.51 -4.59 -8.29
N VAL A 199 -6.01 -5.76 -7.90
CA VAL A 199 -5.64 -6.38 -6.63
C VAL A 199 -4.26 -6.99 -6.79
N HIS A 200 -3.26 -6.36 -6.19
CA HIS A 200 -1.87 -6.78 -6.33
C HIS A 200 -1.60 -8.10 -5.59
N ARG A 201 -0.83 -8.97 -6.26
CA ARG A 201 -0.36 -10.25 -5.72
C ARG A 201 1.14 -10.40 -5.96
N ASP A 202 1.54 -10.15 -7.20
CA ASP A 202 2.94 -10.01 -7.60
C ASP A 202 3.05 -9.12 -8.85
N ALA A 203 4.28 -8.70 -9.16
CA ALA A 203 4.57 -7.87 -10.31
C ALA A 203 4.38 -8.59 -11.65
N ALA A 204 4.59 -9.91 -11.71
CA ALA A 204 4.48 -10.69 -12.95
C ALA A 204 3.03 -10.81 -13.45
N GLU A 205 2.06 -10.73 -12.55
CA GLU A 205 0.64 -10.64 -12.87
C GLU A 205 0.17 -9.18 -13.02
N THR A 206 0.68 -8.27 -12.19
CA THR A 206 0.25 -6.86 -12.18
C THR A 206 0.68 -6.09 -13.43
N ILE A 207 1.94 -6.26 -13.87
CA ILE A 207 2.51 -5.49 -14.98
C ILE A 207 1.76 -5.77 -16.30
N PRO A 208 1.53 -7.04 -16.71
CA PRO A 208 0.77 -7.32 -17.93
C PRO A 208 -0.68 -6.81 -17.86
N ALA A 209 -1.34 -7.00 -16.72
CA ALA A 209 -2.72 -6.52 -16.52
C ALA A 209 -2.81 -4.99 -16.61
N LEU A 210 -1.88 -4.27 -16.01
CA LEU A 210 -1.81 -2.82 -16.10
C LEU A 210 -1.52 -2.35 -17.54
N THR A 211 -0.60 -3.02 -18.23
CA THR A 211 -0.26 -2.73 -19.63
C THR A 211 -1.50 -2.82 -20.53
N GLU A 212 -2.32 -3.86 -20.34
CA GLU A 212 -3.58 -4.04 -21.06
C GLU A 212 -4.61 -2.95 -20.73
N LEU A 213 -4.81 -2.62 -19.44
CA LEU A 213 -5.74 -1.57 -19.03
C LEU A 213 -5.38 -0.19 -19.58
N LEU A 214 -4.09 0.10 -19.73
CA LEU A 214 -3.58 1.35 -20.32
C LEU A 214 -3.65 1.35 -21.86
N GLY A 215 -3.99 0.22 -22.50
CA GLY A 215 -4.01 0.10 -23.95
C GLY A 215 -2.62 0.18 -24.60
N LEU A 216 -1.56 -0.14 -23.84
CA LEU A 216 -0.19 -0.16 -24.31
C LEU A 216 0.14 -1.47 -25.03
N ALA A 217 1.21 -1.47 -25.82
CA ALA A 217 1.69 -2.70 -26.46
C ALA A 217 2.20 -3.68 -25.39
N PRO A 218 1.96 -5.00 -25.53
CA PRO A 218 2.54 -5.99 -24.63
C PRO A 218 4.06 -5.85 -24.54
N GLY A 219 4.58 -5.87 -23.31
CA GLY A 219 6.00 -5.70 -23.03
C GLY A 219 6.48 -4.26 -22.86
N THR A 220 5.64 -3.24 -23.12
CA THR A 220 6.02 -1.82 -22.93
C THR A 220 6.45 -1.52 -21.48
N LEU A 221 5.79 -2.13 -20.50
CA LEU A 221 6.07 -1.89 -19.08
C LEU A 221 6.91 -2.99 -18.42
N ASP A 222 7.43 -3.95 -19.19
CA ASP A 222 8.29 -5.01 -18.68
C ASP A 222 9.64 -4.44 -18.24
N ALA A 223 10.31 -5.14 -17.33
CA ALA A 223 11.68 -4.78 -16.99
C ALA A 223 12.59 -5.01 -18.20
N ASP A 224 13.48 -4.06 -18.47
CA ASP A 224 14.49 -4.23 -19.50
C ASP A 224 15.36 -5.43 -19.14
N SER A 225 15.34 -6.47 -19.98
CA SER A 225 16.10 -7.72 -19.76
C SER A 225 17.62 -7.53 -19.85
N SER A 226 18.08 -6.29 -19.99
CA SER A 226 19.48 -5.88 -20.15
C SER A 226 20.09 -5.22 -18.90
N VAL A 227 19.31 -4.93 -17.84
CA VAL A 227 19.84 -4.32 -16.61
C VAL A 227 20.12 -5.41 -15.57
N PRO A 228 21.39 -5.64 -15.18
CA PRO A 228 21.70 -6.60 -14.12
C PRO A 228 21.14 -6.10 -12.80
N THR A 229 20.42 -6.97 -12.08
CA THR A 229 20.12 -6.79 -10.67
C THR A 229 21.46 -6.68 -9.93
N THR A 230 21.76 -5.50 -9.41
CA THR A 230 22.98 -5.24 -8.61
C THR A 230 22.68 -5.39 -7.14
#